data_AF-A0A8T9CHV2-F1
#
_entry.id   AF-A0A8T9CHV2-F1
#
_cell.length_a   1.000
_cell.length_b   1.000
_cell.length_c   1.000
_cell.angle_alpha   90.00
_cell.angle_beta   90.00
_cell.angle_gamma   90.00
#
_symmetry.space_group_name_H-M   'P 1'
#
loop_
_entity.id
_entity.type
_entity.pdbx_description
1 polymer ?
#
loop_
_entity_poly.entity_id
_entity_poly.type
_entity_poly.pdbx_seq_one_letter_code
_entity_poly.pdbx_strand_id
1 'polypeptide(L)'
;MAHPEMLLPIPELEDPVQRFVSVVKFYLSGWHIKPPYVPSSVRPQSWNTDQKHSGVKKPLNPILGETFTGYWDFPDGTKGYYISEQTSHHPPKSSYFYMAPEHHIRIDGTLKPRSKFLGNSAASMMEGIAFLSFLNHGKGPKGERYIISQPNMYARGILFGKMKYELGDHSFVRCPELGLSADVEFKTKGYFGGTYNAIGGTIKNEKTGDVLYELSGMWSGEMFIKDMKTGKKELLFDATRAKHTIPSVRPLEEQDDRESQKLWLKTAQAVKKRNHEVATDEKTSIEDMQRDEAAKRAEDGVEWVPRLFRPVRGGPGGEDEGEEDLDWILNANIDGSTPEEQVKQILAVTPILPGQQSNEKNPIPKRNPSVASTTSPSTAAPAAAPAPASAPAPAPAPAAKSDLVHSGQKDSAAPIALPADLKAAQTENG
;
A
#
# COMPACT_ATOMS: atom_id res chain seq x y z
N MET A 1 -9.67 1.81 -0.64
CA MET A 1 -11.04 2.31 -0.83
C MET A 1 -11.44 2.36 -2.31
N ALA A 2 -11.30 1.27 -3.07
CA ALA A 2 -11.74 1.23 -4.48
C ALA A 2 -13.27 1.14 -4.61
N HIS A 3 -13.89 0.43 -3.67
CA HIS A 3 -15.31 0.14 -3.60
C HIS A 3 -15.80 0.38 -2.16
N PRO A 4 -15.70 1.63 -1.64
CA PRO A 4 -16.06 1.94 -0.26
C PRO A 4 -17.51 1.56 0.09
N GLU A 5 -18.43 1.60 -0.88
CA GLU A 5 -19.82 1.21 -0.73
C GLU A 5 -20.01 -0.26 -0.31
N MET A 6 -19.03 -1.13 -0.58
CA MET A 6 -19.07 -2.53 -0.14
C MET A 6 -18.92 -2.70 1.38
N LEU A 7 -18.39 -1.69 2.09
CA LEU A 7 -18.26 -1.74 3.54
C LEU A 7 -19.57 -1.43 4.26
N LEU A 8 -20.43 -0.58 3.68
CA LEU A 8 -21.60 -0.01 4.35
C LEU A 8 -22.53 -1.05 5.01
N PRO A 9 -22.88 -2.18 4.36
CA PRO A 9 -23.77 -3.15 5.00
C PRO A 9 -23.08 -4.13 5.95
N ILE A 10 -21.73 -4.16 6.00
CA ILE A 10 -20.98 -5.16 6.77
C ILE A 10 -21.19 -5.02 8.29
N PRO A 11 -21.17 -3.81 8.88
CA PRO A 11 -21.49 -3.57 10.28
C PRO A 11 -22.88 -4.08 10.72
N GLU A 12 -23.83 -4.27 9.80
CA GLU A 12 -25.19 -4.76 10.11
C GLU A 12 -25.30 -6.29 10.06
N LEU A 13 -24.25 -6.98 9.62
CA LEU A 13 -24.24 -8.44 9.60
C LEU A 13 -24.06 -8.96 11.03
N GLU A 14 -25.01 -9.72 11.55
CA GLU A 14 -24.92 -10.31 12.90
C GLU A 14 -23.98 -11.52 12.95
N ASP A 15 -24.00 -12.37 11.91
CA ASP A 15 -23.16 -13.56 11.85
C ASP A 15 -21.67 -13.18 11.73
N PRO A 16 -20.83 -13.54 12.73
CA PRO A 16 -19.43 -13.13 12.74
C PRO A 16 -18.62 -13.66 11.56
N VAL A 17 -18.92 -14.87 11.09
CA VAL A 17 -18.19 -15.50 9.99
C VAL A 17 -18.55 -14.82 8.68
N GLN A 18 -19.83 -14.51 8.44
CA GLN A 18 -20.28 -13.78 7.25
C GLN A 18 -19.77 -12.34 7.25
N ARG A 19 -19.73 -11.68 8.42
CA ARG A 19 -19.13 -10.36 8.58
C ARG A 19 -17.64 -10.39 8.20
N PHE A 20 -16.90 -11.38 8.70
CA PHE A 20 -15.49 -11.57 8.35
C PHE A 20 -15.27 -11.87 6.85
N VAL A 21 -16.07 -12.77 6.26
CA VAL A 21 -16.04 -13.06 4.81
C VAL A 21 -16.27 -11.79 3.99
N SER A 22 -17.18 -10.91 4.43
CA SER A 22 -17.48 -9.65 3.76
C SER A 22 -16.32 -8.66 3.84
N VAL A 23 -15.59 -8.60 4.97
CA VAL A 23 -14.35 -7.82 5.07
C VAL A 23 -13.27 -8.35 4.13
N VAL A 24 -13.09 -9.67 4.04
CA VAL A 24 -12.15 -10.28 3.08
C VAL A 24 -12.54 -9.95 1.64
N LYS A 25 -13.83 -9.99 1.31
CA LYS A 25 -14.35 -9.58 -0.01
C LYS A 25 -14.03 -8.11 -0.32
N PHE A 26 -14.27 -7.20 0.62
CA PHE A 26 -13.92 -5.80 0.49
C PHE A 26 -12.41 -5.59 0.30
N TYR A 27 -11.59 -6.28 1.09
CA TYR A 27 -10.14 -6.22 0.96
C TYR A 27 -9.68 -6.62 -0.44
N LEU A 28 -10.17 -7.76 -0.96
CA LEU A 28 -9.79 -8.28 -2.28
C LEU A 28 -10.30 -7.42 -3.44
N SER A 29 -11.42 -6.70 -3.26
CA SER A 29 -11.97 -5.83 -4.31
C SER A 29 -11.06 -4.63 -4.62
N GLY A 30 -10.12 -4.28 -3.73
CA GLY A 30 -9.24 -3.11 -3.86
C GLY A 30 -8.12 -3.20 -4.91
N TRP A 31 -7.71 -4.41 -5.32
CA TRP A 31 -6.41 -4.63 -5.95
C TRP A 31 -6.40 -4.60 -7.49
N HIS A 32 -7.56 -4.70 -8.12
CA HIS A 32 -7.71 -4.78 -9.58
C HIS A 32 -7.45 -3.46 -10.34
N ILE A 33 -7.37 -2.32 -9.64
CA ILE A 33 -7.14 -1.02 -10.27
C ILE A 33 -5.66 -0.89 -10.69
N LYS A 34 -5.40 -0.79 -12.00
CA LYS A 34 -4.04 -0.65 -12.57
C LYS A 34 -3.91 0.60 -13.44
N PRO A 35 -2.82 1.39 -13.31
CA PRO A 35 -2.51 2.45 -14.25
C PRO A 35 -2.14 1.93 -15.66
N PRO A 36 -2.44 2.69 -16.73
CA PRO A 36 -3.44 3.75 -16.75
C PRO A 36 -4.82 3.12 -16.73
N TYR A 37 -5.57 3.42 -15.68
CA TYR A 37 -6.99 3.13 -15.68
C TYR A 37 -7.66 4.16 -16.60
N VAL A 38 -8.29 3.68 -17.66
CA VAL A 38 -9.16 4.49 -18.53
C VAL A 38 -10.57 3.93 -18.33
N PRO A 39 -11.50 4.71 -17.72
CA PRO A 39 -12.88 4.26 -17.54
C PRO A 39 -13.46 3.78 -18.87
N SER A 40 -14.25 2.72 -18.83
CA SER A 40 -14.89 2.16 -20.04
C SER A 40 -15.76 3.18 -20.76
N SER A 41 -16.38 4.12 -20.04
CA SER A 41 -17.23 5.19 -20.57
C SER A 41 -16.49 6.22 -21.42
N VAL A 42 -15.17 6.31 -21.34
CA VAL A 42 -14.34 7.23 -22.14
C VAL A 42 -13.36 6.49 -23.04
N ARG A 43 -13.52 5.16 -23.18
CA ARG A 43 -12.67 4.33 -24.03
C ARG A 43 -13.14 4.44 -25.49
N PRO A 44 -12.31 4.95 -26.42
CA PRO A 44 -12.65 4.94 -27.84
C PRO A 44 -12.74 3.51 -28.37
N GLN A 45 -13.74 3.23 -29.22
CA GLN A 45 -13.95 1.91 -29.85
C GLN A 45 -12.72 1.39 -30.62
N SER A 46 -11.81 2.29 -31.02
CA SER A 46 -10.56 1.98 -31.74
C SER A 46 -9.44 1.42 -30.87
N TRP A 47 -9.59 1.39 -29.55
CA TRP A 47 -8.62 0.78 -28.65
C TRP A 47 -8.85 -0.73 -28.65
N ASN A 48 -8.21 -1.40 -29.60
CA ASN A 48 -8.23 -2.86 -29.67
C ASN A 48 -7.69 -3.43 -28.35
N THR A 49 -8.40 -4.42 -27.81
CA THR A 49 -8.10 -5.11 -26.56
C THR A 49 -6.77 -5.83 -26.68
N ASP A 50 -5.67 -5.12 -26.47
CA ASP A 50 -4.45 -5.59 -25.81
C ASP A 50 -3.33 -4.55 -25.92
N GLN A 51 -2.64 -4.32 -24.80
CA GLN A 51 -1.23 -3.97 -24.74
C GLN A 51 -0.70 -2.58 -25.14
N LYS A 52 -1.45 -1.59 -25.63
CA LYS A 52 -0.75 -0.35 -26.05
C LYS A 52 -0.46 0.66 -24.94
N HIS A 53 -1.23 0.70 -23.84
CA HIS A 53 -1.06 1.75 -22.81
C HIS A 53 -0.86 1.26 -21.37
N SER A 54 -0.91 -0.04 -21.06
CA SER A 54 -0.63 -0.58 -19.71
C SER A 54 0.87 -0.58 -19.36
N GLY A 55 1.45 0.61 -19.22
CA GLY A 55 2.79 0.75 -18.65
C GLY A 55 2.76 0.50 -17.14
N VAL A 56 3.76 -0.20 -16.61
CA VAL A 56 4.01 -0.22 -15.17
C VAL A 56 4.42 1.19 -14.77
N LYS A 57 3.52 1.92 -14.12
CA LYS A 57 3.76 3.28 -13.62
C LYS A 57 3.80 3.25 -12.11
N LYS A 58 4.84 3.84 -11.54
CA LYS A 58 4.94 4.10 -10.11
C LYS A 58 4.18 5.40 -9.79
N PRO A 59 3.44 5.48 -8.66
CA PRO A 59 2.96 6.77 -8.17
C PRO A 59 4.12 7.73 -7.90
N LEU A 60 3.82 9.03 -7.85
CA LEU A 60 4.77 10.03 -7.36
C LEU A 60 5.10 9.69 -5.90
N ASN A 61 6.36 9.88 -5.51
CA ASN A 61 6.78 9.69 -4.12
C ASN A 61 6.42 10.97 -3.35
N PRO A 62 5.50 10.93 -2.37
CA PRO A 62 5.08 12.15 -1.71
C PRO A 62 6.23 12.82 -0.95
N ILE A 63 6.20 14.16 -0.90
CA ILE A 63 7.16 14.92 -0.08
C ILE A 63 6.75 14.91 1.39
N LEU A 64 7.69 15.21 2.29
CA LEU A 64 7.42 15.19 3.73
C LEU A 64 6.32 16.22 4.09
N GLY A 65 5.28 15.78 4.80
CA GLY A 65 4.14 16.65 5.14
C GLY A 65 3.18 16.95 4.00
N GLU A 66 3.31 16.29 2.84
CA GLU A 66 2.28 16.31 1.81
C GLU A 66 0.98 15.71 2.36
N THR A 67 -0.16 16.33 2.06
CA THR A 67 -1.47 15.87 2.53
C THR A 67 -2.43 15.61 1.38
N PHE A 68 -3.37 14.68 1.58
CA PHE A 68 -4.51 14.51 0.68
C PHE A 68 -5.78 14.30 1.49
N THR A 69 -6.85 14.97 1.09
CA THR A 69 -8.18 14.81 1.67
C THR A 69 -9.18 14.50 0.57
N GLY A 70 -10.16 13.65 0.87
CA GLY A 70 -11.24 13.34 -0.05
C GLY A 70 -12.45 12.81 0.69
N TYR A 71 -13.56 12.69 -0.04
CA TYR A 71 -14.79 12.15 0.50
C TYR A 71 -15.55 11.34 -0.56
N TRP A 72 -16.49 10.53 -0.12
CA TRP A 72 -17.43 9.81 -0.98
C TRP A 72 -18.85 10.18 -0.59
N ASP A 73 -19.69 10.40 -1.58
CA ASP A 73 -21.14 10.48 -1.42
C ASP A 73 -21.73 9.09 -1.62
N PHE A 74 -22.48 8.60 -0.63
CA PHE A 74 -23.12 7.29 -0.72
C PHE A 74 -24.58 7.39 -1.18
N PRO A 75 -25.15 6.31 -1.77
CA PRO A 75 -26.51 6.31 -2.29
C PRO A 75 -27.60 6.60 -1.25
N ASP A 76 -27.32 6.34 0.03
CA ASP A 76 -28.23 6.61 1.16
C ASP A 76 -28.16 8.05 1.68
N GLY A 77 -27.34 8.91 1.05
CA GLY A 77 -27.16 10.31 1.43
C GLY A 77 -26.08 10.55 2.48
N THR A 78 -25.45 9.50 3.01
CA THR A 78 -24.33 9.60 3.96
C THR A 78 -23.00 9.83 3.24
N LYS A 79 -21.90 10.04 4.00
CA LYS A 79 -20.57 10.27 3.43
C LYS A 79 -19.49 9.44 4.12
N GLY A 80 -18.45 9.14 3.35
CA GLY A 80 -17.17 8.66 3.86
C GLY A 80 -16.11 9.74 3.74
N TYR A 81 -15.26 9.92 4.73
CA TYR A 81 -14.25 10.98 4.80
C TYR A 81 -12.85 10.37 4.86
N TYR A 82 -11.88 10.95 4.15
CA TYR A 82 -10.49 10.47 4.10
C TYR A 82 -9.51 11.61 4.32
N ILE A 83 -8.48 11.32 5.13
CA ILE A 83 -7.39 12.22 5.48
C ILE A 83 -6.09 11.43 5.37
N SER A 84 -5.06 11.96 4.72
CA SER A 84 -3.73 11.37 4.75
C SER A 84 -2.62 12.43 4.81
N GLU A 85 -1.47 11.99 5.31
CA GLU A 85 -0.25 12.77 5.39
C GLU A 85 0.99 11.88 5.16
N GLN A 86 1.97 12.39 4.44
CA GLN A 86 3.30 11.78 4.37
C GLN A 86 4.07 12.07 5.67
N THR A 87 3.99 11.14 6.62
CA THR A 87 4.57 11.27 7.97
C THR A 87 6.08 11.07 8.01
N SER A 88 6.66 10.40 6.99
CA SER A 88 8.12 10.25 6.86
C SER A 88 8.55 10.16 5.39
N HIS A 89 9.75 10.63 5.06
CA HIS A 89 10.31 10.55 3.70
C HIS A 89 11.49 9.56 3.60
N HIS A 90 12.27 9.42 4.67
CA HIS A 90 13.41 8.50 4.75
C HIS A 90 13.37 7.72 6.08
N PRO A 91 12.82 6.49 6.10
CA PRO A 91 12.14 5.80 4.98
C PRO A 91 10.76 6.42 4.67
N PRO A 92 10.20 6.21 3.46
CA PRO A 92 8.90 6.78 3.09
C PRO A 92 7.77 6.09 3.85
N LYS A 93 6.94 6.89 4.54
CA LYS A 93 5.73 6.44 5.25
C LYS A 93 4.60 7.45 5.04
N SER A 94 3.39 6.95 4.77
CA SER A 94 2.18 7.76 4.69
C SER A 94 1.14 7.20 5.65
N SER A 95 0.62 8.02 6.55
CA SER A 95 -0.49 7.64 7.42
C SER A 95 -1.80 8.12 6.83
N TYR A 96 -2.86 7.36 7.05
CA TYR A 96 -4.18 7.69 6.56
C TYR A 96 -5.27 7.29 7.55
N PHE A 97 -6.36 8.04 7.48
CA PHE A 97 -7.58 7.85 8.24
C PHE A 97 -8.76 7.86 7.26
N TYR A 98 -9.72 6.98 7.51
CA TYR A 98 -11.02 7.00 6.85
C TYR A 98 -12.13 6.72 7.85
N MET A 99 -13.27 7.39 7.72
CA MET A 99 -14.44 7.10 8.55
C MET A 99 -15.74 7.35 7.79
N ALA A 100 -16.72 6.49 8.02
CA ALA A 100 -18.12 6.69 7.65
C ALA A 100 -18.96 6.58 8.93
N PRO A 101 -19.15 7.71 9.66
CA PRO A 101 -19.75 7.74 10.99
C PRO A 101 -21.13 7.08 11.07
N GLU A 102 -21.99 7.35 10.10
CA GLU A 102 -23.36 6.82 10.02
C GLU A 102 -23.41 5.30 9.83
N HIS A 103 -22.29 4.70 9.44
CA HIS A 103 -22.15 3.26 9.22
C HIS A 103 -21.21 2.61 10.25
N HIS A 104 -20.83 3.30 11.33
CA HIS A 104 -19.95 2.75 12.37
C HIS A 104 -18.58 2.24 11.86
N ILE A 105 -18.12 2.73 10.69
CA ILE A 105 -16.87 2.29 10.07
C ILE A 105 -15.76 3.30 10.35
N ARG A 106 -14.65 2.82 10.90
CA ARG A 106 -13.40 3.57 11.04
C ARG A 106 -12.23 2.78 10.48
N ILE A 107 -11.32 3.43 9.77
CA ILE A 107 -10.08 2.83 9.29
C ILE A 107 -8.91 3.75 9.60
N ASP A 108 -7.91 3.23 10.29
CA ASP A 108 -6.61 3.87 10.48
C ASP A 108 -5.55 3.00 9.80
N GLY A 109 -4.61 3.59 9.08
CA GLY A 109 -3.62 2.81 8.36
C GLY A 109 -2.34 3.55 8.03
N THR A 110 -1.33 2.78 7.68
CA THR A 110 -0.01 3.28 7.29
C THR A 110 0.49 2.54 6.06
N LEU A 111 1.01 3.29 5.08
CA LEU A 111 1.74 2.75 3.94
C LEU A 111 3.23 2.87 4.24
N LYS A 112 3.93 1.73 4.24
CA LYS A 112 5.38 1.64 4.46
C LYS A 112 6.05 0.91 3.27
N PRO A 113 6.15 1.55 2.10
CA PRO A 113 6.76 0.93 0.93
C PRO A 113 8.28 0.89 1.04
N ARG A 114 8.88 -0.30 0.95
CA ARG A 114 10.32 -0.47 0.88
C ARG A 114 10.75 -1.00 -0.49
N SER A 115 11.45 -0.18 -1.24
CA SER A 115 11.93 -0.56 -2.58
C SER A 115 13.10 -1.56 -2.51
N LYS A 116 13.06 -2.61 -3.33
CA LYS A 116 14.14 -3.59 -3.53
C LYS A 116 14.41 -3.82 -5.02
N PHE A 117 15.68 -3.81 -5.41
CA PHE A 117 16.10 -4.26 -6.74
C PHE A 117 16.49 -5.75 -6.67
N LEU A 118 15.94 -6.55 -7.57
CA LEU A 118 16.03 -8.02 -7.59
C LEU A 118 16.56 -8.52 -8.95
N GLY A 119 17.49 -7.77 -9.56
CA GLY A 119 18.02 -8.07 -10.89
C GLY A 119 17.04 -7.68 -12.00
N ASN A 120 16.45 -8.64 -12.71
CA ASN A 120 15.45 -8.34 -13.75
C ASN A 120 14.05 -8.02 -13.17
N SER A 121 13.97 -7.65 -11.89
CA SER A 121 12.75 -7.22 -11.22
C SER A 121 13.06 -6.10 -10.23
N ALA A 122 12.08 -5.23 -9.99
CA ALA A 122 12.02 -4.35 -8.83
C ALA A 122 10.78 -4.68 -8.01
N ALA A 123 10.87 -4.55 -6.70
CA ALA A 123 9.77 -4.80 -5.79
C ALA A 123 9.55 -3.61 -4.85
N SER A 124 8.29 -3.35 -4.50
CA SER A 124 7.91 -2.57 -3.34
C SER A 124 7.40 -3.55 -2.30
N MET A 125 8.19 -3.77 -1.25
CA MET A 125 7.76 -4.54 -0.10
C MET A 125 6.79 -3.66 0.69
N MET A 126 5.57 -4.13 0.90
CA MET A 126 4.51 -3.35 1.54
C MET A 126 4.46 -3.73 3.03
N GLU A 127 5.23 -3.02 3.86
CA GLU A 127 5.34 -3.27 5.30
C GLU A 127 4.27 -2.51 6.10
N GLY A 128 3.28 -1.94 5.40
CA GLY A 128 2.17 -1.18 5.99
C GLY A 128 1.09 -2.08 6.58
N ILE A 129 0.27 -1.50 7.45
CA ILE A 129 -0.86 -2.17 8.08
C ILE A 129 -2.07 -1.23 8.12
N ALA A 130 -3.27 -1.79 8.10
CA ALA A 130 -4.51 -1.07 8.33
C ALA A 130 -5.34 -1.76 9.42
N PHE A 131 -6.02 -0.96 10.22
CA PHE A 131 -7.02 -1.37 11.20
C PHE A 131 -8.38 -0.87 10.73
N LEU A 132 -9.23 -1.78 10.28
CA LEU A 132 -10.65 -1.51 10.03
C LEU A 132 -11.42 -1.86 11.30
N SER A 133 -12.25 -0.95 11.79
CA SER A 133 -13.03 -1.11 13.00
C SER A 133 -14.52 -0.94 12.70
N PHE A 134 -15.33 -1.85 13.24
CA PHE A 134 -16.78 -1.69 13.34
C PHE A 134 -17.13 -1.29 14.76
N LEU A 135 -17.50 -0.03 14.94
CA LEU A 135 -17.67 0.61 16.25
C LEU A 135 -18.95 0.17 16.98
N ASN A 136 -19.89 -0.46 16.26
CA ASN A 136 -21.10 -1.06 16.81
C ASN A 136 -20.93 -2.53 17.23
N HIS A 137 -19.77 -3.15 16.96
CA HIS A 137 -19.43 -4.52 17.35
C HIS A 137 -18.27 -4.55 18.34
N GLY A 138 -17.97 -5.71 18.93
CA GLY A 138 -16.81 -5.89 19.80
C GLY A 138 -16.97 -5.33 21.21
N LYS A 139 -15.85 -5.12 21.92
CA LYS A 139 -15.83 -4.63 23.30
C LYS A 139 -15.04 -3.34 23.41
N GLY A 140 -15.58 -2.38 24.14
CA GLY A 140 -14.93 -1.10 24.39
C GLY A 140 -15.00 -0.14 23.21
N PRO A 141 -14.34 1.03 23.30
CA PRO A 141 -14.53 2.13 22.37
C PRO A 141 -13.92 1.89 20.98
N LYS A 142 -13.04 0.89 20.82
CA LYS A 142 -12.40 0.56 19.53
C LYS A 142 -13.22 -0.40 18.66
N GLY A 143 -14.26 -0.99 19.23
CA GLY A 143 -15.14 -1.92 18.54
C GLY A 143 -14.49 -3.26 18.15
N GLU A 144 -15.03 -3.89 17.10
CA GLU A 144 -14.48 -5.11 16.49
C GLU A 144 -13.45 -4.74 15.42
N ARG A 145 -12.21 -5.25 15.53
CA ARG A 145 -11.09 -4.79 14.71
C ARG A 145 -10.57 -5.85 13.75
N TYR A 146 -10.26 -5.39 12.55
CA TYR A 146 -9.71 -6.16 11.45
C TYR A 146 -8.33 -5.61 11.11
N ILE A 147 -7.31 -6.41 11.35
CA ILE A 147 -5.91 -6.11 11.06
C ILE A 147 -5.61 -6.62 9.65
N ILE A 148 -5.27 -5.71 8.74
CA ILE A 148 -5.18 -5.97 7.31
C ILE A 148 -3.78 -5.60 6.82
N SER A 149 -3.05 -6.58 6.28
CA SER A 149 -1.76 -6.34 5.61
C SER A 149 -1.94 -6.19 4.11
N GLN A 150 -0.83 -5.94 3.41
CA GLN A 150 -0.82 -5.62 1.98
C GLN A 150 0.09 -6.62 1.23
N PRO A 151 -0.27 -7.04 0.01
CA PRO A 151 0.61 -7.86 -0.80
C PRO A 151 1.78 -7.00 -1.32
N ASN A 152 2.89 -7.66 -1.61
CA ASN A 152 4.04 -6.98 -2.23
C ASN A 152 3.77 -6.71 -3.71
N MET A 153 4.38 -5.65 -4.24
CA MET A 153 4.21 -5.23 -5.62
C MET A 153 5.50 -5.46 -6.40
N TYR A 154 5.41 -6.11 -7.56
CA TYR A 154 6.55 -6.45 -8.40
C TYR A 154 6.43 -5.84 -9.79
N ALA A 155 7.49 -5.16 -10.22
CA ALA A 155 7.74 -4.82 -11.62
C ALA A 155 8.74 -5.84 -12.19
N ARG A 156 8.26 -6.73 -13.06
CA ARG A 156 9.06 -7.75 -13.75
C ARG A 156 9.56 -7.22 -15.09
N GLY A 157 10.68 -7.75 -15.58
CA GLY A 157 11.17 -7.46 -16.93
C GLY A 157 11.66 -6.02 -17.08
N ILE A 158 12.28 -5.47 -16.03
CA ILE A 158 12.74 -4.08 -16.00
C ILE A 158 14.01 -3.86 -16.83
N LEU A 159 14.82 -4.91 -17.05
CA LEU A 159 16.02 -4.87 -17.89
C LEU A 159 15.83 -5.65 -19.19
N PHE A 160 15.20 -6.82 -19.11
CA PHE A 160 15.03 -7.73 -20.26
C PHE A 160 13.58 -8.24 -20.34
N GLY A 161 13.02 -8.17 -21.55
CA GLY A 161 11.65 -8.61 -21.85
C GLY A 161 10.61 -7.51 -21.70
N LYS A 162 9.34 -7.91 -21.61
CA LYS A 162 8.23 -6.96 -21.47
C LYS A 162 7.96 -6.68 -19.99
N MET A 163 7.93 -5.39 -19.65
CA MET A 163 7.63 -4.97 -18.28
C MET A 163 6.22 -5.40 -17.85
N LYS A 164 6.10 -6.01 -16.67
CA LYS A 164 4.81 -6.47 -16.11
C LYS A 164 4.67 -6.11 -14.64
N TYR A 165 3.44 -5.79 -14.25
CA TYR A 165 3.07 -5.58 -12.86
C TYR A 165 2.43 -6.85 -12.28
N GLU A 166 2.93 -7.32 -11.14
CA GLU A 166 2.39 -8.43 -10.38
C GLU A 166 2.20 -8.04 -8.91
N LEU A 167 1.16 -8.58 -8.30
CA LEU A 167 1.06 -8.67 -6.84
C LEU A 167 1.62 -10.03 -6.43
N GLY A 168 2.31 -10.07 -5.30
CA GLY A 168 2.99 -11.26 -4.82
C GLY A 168 2.94 -11.43 -3.31
N ASP A 169 3.31 -12.64 -2.91
CA ASP A 169 3.47 -13.08 -1.52
C ASP A 169 2.15 -13.14 -0.73
N HIS A 170 2.28 -13.40 0.57
CA HIS A 170 1.16 -13.51 1.48
C HIS A 170 0.71 -12.15 1.99
N SER A 171 -0.59 -12.02 2.15
CA SER A 171 -1.25 -10.96 2.92
C SER A 171 -2.30 -11.59 3.81
N PHE A 172 -2.74 -10.88 4.84
CA PHE A 172 -3.72 -11.39 5.78
C PHE A 172 -4.78 -10.37 6.14
N VAL A 173 -5.93 -10.90 6.54
CA VAL A 173 -6.95 -10.20 7.33
C VAL A 173 -7.09 -10.99 8.63
N ARG A 174 -7.03 -10.34 9.78
CA ARG A 174 -7.19 -10.99 11.09
C ARG A 174 -8.16 -10.22 11.94
N CYS A 175 -9.06 -10.92 12.62
CA CYS A 175 -9.97 -10.32 13.61
C CYS A 175 -9.80 -11.07 14.93
N PRO A 176 -8.97 -10.55 15.86
CA PRO A 176 -8.76 -11.17 17.17
C PRO A 176 -10.05 -11.33 17.97
N GLU A 177 -10.97 -10.35 17.90
CA GLU A 177 -12.25 -10.36 18.61
C GLU A 177 -13.13 -11.53 18.17
N LEU A 178 -13.06 -11.92 16.90
CA LEU A 178 -13.79 -13.09 16.35
C LEU A 178 -12.99 -14.39 16.40
N GLY A 179 -11.67 -14.33 16.60
CA GLY A 179 -10.78 -15.48 16.46
C GLY A 179 -10.75 -16.03 15.04
N LEU A 180 -10.85 -15.15 14.04
CA LEU A 180 -10.86 -15.49 12.62
C LEU A 180 -9.68 -14.87 11.89
N SER A 181 -9.16 -15.60 10.90
CA SER A 181 -8.12 -15.10 10.01
C SER A 181 -8.34 -15.55 8.57
N ALA A 182 -7.87 -14.72 7.64
CA ALA A 182 -7.67 -15.08 6.25
C ALA A 182 -6.18 -14.93 5.94
N ASP A 183 -5.59 -15.98 5.36
CA ASP A 183 -4.29 -15.90 4.71
C ASP A 183 -4.51 -15.99 3.20
N VAL A 184 -4.01 -15.01 2.45
CA VAL A 184 -4.17 -14.88 1.00
C VAL A 184 -2.81 -14.77 0.34
N GLU A 185 -2.46 -15.79 -0.43
CA GLU A 185 -1.31 -15.83 -1.32
C GLU A 185 -1.67 -15.19 -2.67
N PHE A 186 -1.00 -14.07 -2.98
CA PHE A 186 -0.98 -13.50 -4.32
C PHE A 186 0.10 -14.21 -5.13
N LYS A 187 -0.31 -15.07 -6.06
CA LYS A 187 0.61 -15.94 -6.77
C LYS A 187 1.34 -15.18 -7.87
N THR A 188 2.67 -15.11 -7.76
CA THR A 188 3.53 -14.66 -8.85
C THR A 188 3.76 -15.77 -9.86
N LYS A 189 3.92 -15.44 -11.15
CA LYS A 189 4.19 -16.48 -12.15
C LYS A 189 5.60 -17.06 -11.96
N GLY A 190 5.69 -18.37 -11.74
CA GLY A 190 6.96 -19.10 -11.69
C GLY A 190 7.58 -19.33 -13.08
N TYR A 191 8.87 -19.65 -13.12
CA TYR A 191 9.61 -19.93 -14.36
C TYR A 191 9.07 -21.14 -15.15
N PHE A 192 8.51 -22.13 -14.46
CA PHE A 192 8.09 -23.41 -15.05
C PHE A 192 6.58 -23.51 -15.37
N GLY A 193 5.81 -22.44 -15.18
CA GLY A 193 4.36 -22.43 -15.42
C GLY A 193 3.60 -21.54 -14.43
N GLY A 194 2.30 -21.36 -14.66
CA GLY A 194 1.39 -20.63 -13.76
C GLY A 194 0.58 -19.54 -14.44
N THR A 195 -0.55 -19.21 -13.82
CA THR A 195 -1.50 -18.18 -14.27
C THR A 195 -1.17 -16.84 -13.61
N TYR A 196 -1.08 -15.78 -14.40
CA TYR A 196 -0.90 -14.43 -13.87
C TYR A 196 -2.09 -14.01 -12.99
N ASN A 197 -1.80 -13.20 -11.99
CA ASN A 197 -2.78 -12.60 -11.10
C ASN A 197 -3.63 -13.59 -10.30
N ALA A 198 -3.22 -14.85 -10.18
CA ALA A 198 -3.97 -15.83 -9.40
C ALA A 198 -3.86 -15.53 -7.90
N ILE A 199 -4.90 -15.89 -7.16
CA ILE A 199 -4.88 -15.94 -5.70
C ILE A 199 -5.15 -17.36 -5.21
N GLY A 200 -4.60 -17.68 -4.05
CA GLY A 200 -5.01 -18.82 -3.24
C GLY A 200 -5.10 -18.38 -1.78
N GLY A 201 -5.91 -19.04 -0.97
CA GLY A 201 -5.98 -18.68 0.43
C GLY A 201 -7.06 -19.43 1.18
N THR A 202 -7.14 -19.18 2.47
CA THR A 202 -8.13 -19.81 3.34
C THR A 202 -8.61 -18.85 4.41
N ILE A 203 -9.87 -18.98 4.81
CA ILE A 203 -10.41 -18.39 6.04
C ILE A 203 -10.48 -19.47 7.11
N LYS A 204 -9.93 -19.21 8.30
CA LYS A 204 -9.80 -20.18 9.39
C LYS A 204 -10.32 -19.65 10.71
N ASN A 205 -10.71 -20.56 11.58
CA ASN A 205 -10.84 -20.32 13.00
C ASN A 205 -9.46 -20.49 13.67
N GLU A 206 -8.93 -19.42 14.28
CA GLU A 206 -7.60 -19.42 14.90
C GLU A 206 -7.53 -20.30 16.15
N LYS A 207 -8.64 -20.52 16.86
CA LYS A 207 -8.67 -21.33 18.08
C LYS A 207 -8.69 -22.83 17.76
N THR A 208 -9.45 -23.25 16.76
CA THR A 208 -9.59 -24.68 16.41
C THR A 208 -8.64 -25.11 15.29
N GLY A 209 -8.16 -24.17 14.47
CA GLY A 209 -7.40 -24.45 13.26
C GLY A 209 -8.25 -24.86 12.07
N ASP A 210 -9.58 -24.91 12.22
CA ASP A 210 -10.50 -25.35 11.17
C ASP A 210 -10.51 -24.38 9.99
N VAL A 211 -10.36 -24.93 8.78
CA VAL A 211 -10.54 -24.17 7.54
C VAL A 211 -12.03 -24.09 7.23
N LEU A 212 -12.58 -22.88 7.31
CA LEU A 212 -13.99 -22.61 7.04
C LEU A 212 -14.24 -22.41 5.54
N TYR A 213 -13.35 -21.66 4.88
CA TYR A 213 -13.45 -21.37 3.45
C TYR A 213 -12.11 -21.45 2.73
N GLU A 214 -12.16 -21.85 1.46
CA GLU A 214 -11.05 -21.74 0.49
C GLU A 214 -11.29 -20.56 -0.47
N LEU A 215 -10.24 -19.78 -0.72
CA LEU A 215 -10.23 -18.65 -1.64
C LEU A 215 -9.46 -19.03 -2.91
N SER A 216 -9.99 -18.65 -4.08
CA SER A 216 -9.36 -18.94 -5.37
C SER A 216 -9.75 -17.91 -6.44
N GLY A 217 -9.11 -17.99 -7.61
CA GLY A 217 -9.44 -17.15 -8.76
C GLY A 217 -8.34 -16.14 -9.08
N MET A 218 -8.69 -14.99 -9.64
CA MET A 218 -7.75 -13.97 -10.07
C MET A 218 -8.09 -12.60 -9.46
N TRP A 219 -7.14 -11.93 -8.81
CA TRP A 219 -7.38 -10.61 -8.21
C TRP A 219 -7.70 -9.51 -9.24
N SER A 220 -7.44 -9.77 -10.52
CA SER A 220 -7.83 -8.91 -11.64
C SER A 220 -9.02 -9.43 -12.45
N GLY A 221 -9.71 -10.47 -11.97
CA GLY A 221 -10.83 -11.11 -12.65
C GLY A 221 -11.86 -11.64 -11.66
N GLU A 222 -12.39 -12.83 -11.93
CA GLU A 222 -13.30 -13.51 -11.01
C GLU A 222 -12.52 -14.18 -9.86
N MET A 223 -13.00 -13.94 -8.64
CA MET A 223 -12.56 -14.59 -7.41
C MET A 223 -13.71 -15.38 -6.82
N PHE A 224 -13.41 -16.54 -6.24
CA PHE A 224 -14.39 -17.48 -5.73
C PHE A 224 -14.06 -17.84 -4.28
N ILE A 225 -15.11 -18.13 -3.53
CA ILE A 225 -15.05 -18.67 -2.18
C ILE A 225 -15.74 -20.03 -2.17
N LYS A 226 -15.16 -21.00 -1.47
CA LYS A 226 -15.73 -22.34 -1.31
C LYS A 226 -15.91 -22.64 0.16
N ASP A 227 -17.14 -22.95 0.56
CA ASP A 227 -17.48 -23.40 1.90
C ASP A 227 -16.98 -24.84 2.10
N MET A 228 -16.15 -25.07 3.11
CA MET A 228 -15.52 -26.36 3.33
C MET A 228 -16.43 -27.38 4.03
N LYS A 229 -17.51 -26.93 4.66
CA LYS A 229 -18.52 -27.79 5.28
C LYS A 229 -19.50 -28.33 4.25
N THR A 230 -19.93 -27.49 3.32
CA THR A 230 -20.95 -27.84 2.31
C THR A 230 -20.36 -28.21 0.94
N GLY A 231 -19.10 -27.83 0.69
CA GLY A 231 -18.45 -27.97 -0.61
C GLY A 231 -18.92 -26.96 -1.67
N LYS A 232 -19.89 -26.10 -1.34
CA LYS A 232 -20.45 -25.11 -2.27
C LYS A 232 -19.40 -24.06 -2.61
N LYS A 233 -19.17 -23.86 -3.91
CA LYS A 233 -18.31 -22.80 -4.47
C LYS A 233 -19.17 -21.71 -5.10
N GLU A 234 -18.89 -20.45 -4.76
CA GLU A 234 -19.62 -19.30 -5.27
C GLU A 234 -18.69 -18.15 -5.65
N LEU A 235 -19.19 -17.26 -6.50
CA LEU A 235 -18.48 -16.05 -6.91
C LEU A 235 -18.39 -15.08 -5.72
N LEU A 236 -17.16 -14.79 -5.30
CA LEU A 236 -16.88 -13.83 -4.23
C LEU A 236 -16.91 -12.41 -4.77
N PHE A 237 -16.21 -12.17 -5.87
CA PHE A 237 -16.09 -10.85 -6.51
C PHE A 237 -15.68 -11.00 -7.99
N ASP A 238 -16.20 -10.13 -8.86
CA ASP A 238 -15.82 -10.06 -10.28
C ASP A 238 -15.24 -8.68 -10.60
N ALA A 239 -13.91 -8.63 -10.66
CA ALA A 239 -13.17 -7.41 -10.98
C ALA A 239 -13.31 -6.96 -12.45
N THR A 240 -13.79 -7.82 -13.35
CA THR A 240 -13.97 -7.47 -14.77
C THR A 240 -15.19 -6.59 -15.02
N ARG A 241 -16.17 -6.66 -14.12
CA ARG A 241 -17.42 -5.91 -14.17
C ARG A 241 -17.51 -4.80 -13.13
N ALA A 242 -16.61 -4.80 -12.15
CA ALA A 242 -16.63 -3.82 -11.07
C ALA A 242 -16.28 -2.42 -11.57
N LYS A 243 -17.09 -1.43 -11.17
CA LYS A 243 -16.82 -0.01 -11.40
C LYS A 243 -16.37 0.60 -10.07
N HIS A 244 -15.08 0.92 -9.97
CA HIS A 244 -14.56 1.60 -8.78
C HIS A 244 -15.17 3.01 -8.60
N THR A 245 -15.22 3.44 -7.35
CA THR A 245 -15.75 4.73 -6.91
C THR A 245 -14.60 5.68 -6.60
N ILE A 246 -14.44 6.71 -7.41
CA ILE A 246 -13.39 7.74 -7.25
C ILE A 246 -13.82 8.71 -6.13
N PRO A 247 -12.93 9.08 -5.19
CA PRO A 247 -13.25 10.10 -4.20
C PRO A 247 -13.51 11.46 -4.86
N SER A 248 -14.46 12.19 -4.30
CA SER A 248 -14.59 13.63 -4.49
C SER A 248 -13.51 14.36 -3.70
N VAL A 249 -13.07 15.50 -4.23
CA VAL A 249 -12.00 16.34 -3.68
C VAL A 249 -12.39 17.81 -3.83
N ARG A 250 -11.82 18.68 -2.99
CA ARG A 250 -12.05 20.13 -3.11
C ARG A 250 -11.46 20.69 -4.41
N PRO A 251 -12.03 21.77 -4.97
CA PRO A 251 -11.45 22.49 -6.10
C PRO A 251 -9.99 22.90 -5.86
N LEU A 252 -9.16 22.92 -6.91
CA LEU A 252 -7.73 23.22 -6.81
C LEU A 252 -7.45 24.61 -6.21
N GLU A 253 -8.38 25.54 -6.41
CA GLU A 253 -8.33 26.92 -5.93
C GLU A 253 -8.53 27.00 -4.41
N GLU A 254 -9.17 25.99 -3.80
CA GLU A 254 -9.41 25.89 -2.36
C GLU A 254 -8.36 25.04 -1.64
N GLN A 255 -7.46 24.39 -2.40
CA GLN A 255 -6.41 23.54 -1.86
C GLN A 255 -5.19 24.35 -1.40
N ASP A 256 -4.57 23.92 -0.30
CA ASP A 256 -3.29 24.40 0.19
C ASP A 256 -2.14 23.94 -0.72
N ASP A 257 -1.00 24.64 -0.68
CA ASP A 257 0.13 24.38 -1.59
C ASP A 257 0.76 22.99 -1.42
N ARG A 258 0.57 22.34 -0.26
CA ARG A 258 1.03 20.98 0.03
C ARG A 258 -0.04 19.90 -0.12
N GLU A 259 -1.23 20.25 -0.58
CA GLU A 259 -2.21 19.24 -0.96
C GLU A 259 -1.80 18.57 -2.28
N SER A 260 -1.77 17.23 -2.30
CA SER A 260 -1.14 16.43 -3.35
C SER A 260 -1.53 16.84 -4.77
N GLN A 261 -2.81 17.16 -5.01
CA GLN A 261 -3.26 17.48 -6.36
C GLN A 261 -2.77 18.85 -6.83
N LYS A 262 -2.78 19.86 -5.96
CA LYS A 262 -2.24 21.20 -6.24
C LYS A 262 -0.73 21.17 -6.34
N LEU A 263 -0.06 20.54 -5.37
CA LEU A 263 1.40 20.41 -5.31
C LEU A 263 1.96 19.79 -6.61
N TRP A 264 1.37 18.68 -7.06
CA TRP A 264 1.86 17.94 -8.23
C TRP A 264 1.15 18.32 -9.54
N LEU A 265 0.33 19.38 -9.57
CA LEU A 265 -0.52 19.73 -10.71
C LEU A 265 0.28 19.88 -12.00
N LYS A 266 1.35 20.67 -11.97
CA LYS A 266 2.18 20.96 -13.16
C LYS A 266 2.88 19.71 -13.67
N THR A 267 3.50 18.94 -12.78
CA THR A 267 4.11 17.64 -13.09
C THR A 267 3.08 16.69 -13.72
N ALA A 268 1.89 16.57 -13.14
CA ALA A 268 0.83 15.70 -13.66
C ALA A 268 0.32 16.17 -15.04
N GLN A 269 0.16 17.48 -15.26
CA GLN A 269 -0.21 18.04 -16.55
C GLN A 269 0.86 17.77 -17.63
N ALA A 270 2.14 17.93 -17.29
CA ALA A 270 3.25 17.65 -18.19
C ALA A 270 3.32 16.15 -18.55
N VAL A 271 3.16 15.25 -17.57
CA VAL A 271 3.07 13.80 -17.79
C VAL A 271 1.89 13.45 -18.71
N LYS A 272 0.71 14.06 -18.50
CA LYS A 272 -0.46 13.86 -19.37
C LYS A 272 -0.21 14.32 -20.81
N LYS A 273 0.49 15.44 -20.98
CA LYS A 273 0.92 15.98 -22.28
C LYS A 273 2.12 15.24 -22.89
N ARG A 274 2.69 14.26 -22.19
CA ARG A 274 3.93 13.55 -22.56
C ARG A 274 5.13 14.47 -22.76
N ASN A 275 5.12 15.63 -22.10
CA ASN A 275 6.26 16.52 -22.05
C ASN A 275 7.18 16.09 -20.90
N HIS A 276 8.09 15.16 -21.20
CA HIS A 276 8.96 14.54 -20.20
C HIS A 276 10.02 15.49 -19.62
N GLU A 277 10.45 16.48 -20.40
CA GLU A 277 11.37 17.54 -19.95
C GLU A 277 10.70 18.37 -18.86
N VAL A 278 9.56 19.02 -19.17
CA VAL A 278 8.82 19.82 -18.19
C VAL A 278 8.37 18.98 -16.99
N ALA A 279 7.97 17.72 -17.20
CA ALA A 279 7.62 16.84 -16.08
C ALA A 279 8.80 16.58 -15.15
N THR A 280 10.02 16.48 -15.70
CA THR A 280 11.25 16.27 -14.92
C THR A 280 11.64 17.54 -14.20
N ASP A 281 11.57 18.70 -14.85
CA ASP A 281 11.93 19.99 -14.26
C ASP A 281 10.99 20.36 -13.09
N GLU A 282 9.68 20.25 -13.30
CA GLU A 282 8.68 20.54 -12.25
C GLU A 282 8.79 19.57 -11.08
N LYS A 283 9.07 18.29 -11.36
CA LYS A 283 9.34 17.29 -10.32
C LYS A 283 10.61 17.62 -9.54
N THR A 284 11.68 17.99 -10.24
CA THR A 284 12.99 18.31 -9.63
C THR A 284 12.87 19.54 -8.74
N SER A 285 12.16 20.57 -9.19
CA SER A 285 11.87 21.78 -8.39
C SER A 285 11.23 21.47 -7.04
N ILE A 286 10.22 20.59 -7.01
CA ILE A 286 9.56 20.14 -5.78
C ILE A 286 10.51 19.32 -4.89
N GLU A 287 11.31 18.43 -5.49
CA GLU A 287 12.27 17.60 -4.75
C GLU A 287 13.42 18.43 -4.15
N ASP A 288 13.89 19.45 -4.86
CA ASP A 288 14.96 20.35 -4.39
C ASP A 288 14.46 21.26 -3.28
N MET A 289 13.25 21.82 -3.38
CA MET A 289 12.59 22.51 -2.26
C MET A 289 12.54 21.62 -1.02
N GLN A 290 12.19 20.33 -1.16
CA GLN A 290 12.14 19.40 -0.04
C GLN A 290 13.53 19.10 0.54
N ARG A 291 14.58 19.06 -0.30
CA ARG A 291 15.98 18.90 0.14
C ARG A 291 16.46 20.11 0.94
N ASP A 292 16.18 21.32 0.46
CA ASP A 292 16.57 22.56 1.13
C ASP A 292 15.89 22.71 2.49
N GLU A 293 14.59 22.40 2.57
CA GLU A 293 13.86 22.39 3.84
C GLU A 293 14.36 21.33 4.82
N ALA A 294 14.86 20.20 4.33
CA ALA A 294 15.46 19.16 5.16
C ALA A 294 16.82 19.59 5.70
N ALA A 295 17.66 20.20 4.85
CA ALA A 295 18.95 20.75 5.25
C ALA A 295 18.77 21.85 6.32
N LYS A 296 17.83 22.76 6.10
CA LYS A 296 17.51 23.83 7.06
C LYS A 296 17.04 23.26 8.42
N ARG A 297 16.15 22.27 8.40
CA ARG A 297 15.70 21.61 9.64
C ARG A 297 16.85 20.94 10.40
N ALA A 298 17.78 20.31 9.68
CA ALA A 298 18.95 19.70 10.29
C ALA A 298 19.91 20.75 10.89
N GLU A 299 20.13 21.86 10.20
CA GLU A 299 20.92 23.00 10.69
C GLU A 299 20.30 23.61 11.95
N ASP A 300 18.98 23.78 11.97
CA ASP A 300 18.23 24.31 13.10
C ASP A 300 18.06 23.31 14.26
N GLY A 301 18.46 22.04 14.08
CA GLY A 301 18.25 20.97 15.07
C GLY A 301 16.77 20.63 15.31
N VAL A 302 15.90 20.87 14.34
CA VAL A 302 14.44 20.70 14.45
C VAL A 302 14.00 19.39 13.81
N GLU A 303 13.42 18.51 14.63
CA GLU A 303 12.77 17.29 14.12
C GLU A 303 11.45 17.59 13.42
N TRP A 304 11.11 16.75 12.43
CA TRP A 304 9.81 16.84 11.76
C TRP A 304 8.72 16.21 12.62
N VAL A 305 7.61 16.91 12.79
CA VAL A 305 6.39 16.40 13.42
C VAL A 305 5.24 16.54 12.41
N PRO A 306 4.55 15.43 12.05
CA PRO A 306 3.36 15.46 11.21
C PRO A 306 2.27 16.37 11.78
N ARG A 307 1.51 17.00 10.90
CA ARG A 307 0.47 17.98 11.24
C ARG A 307 -0.82 17.30 11.70
N LEU A 308 -1.24 16.25 11.02
CA LEU A 308 -2.57 15.63 11.15
C LEU A 308 -2.54 14.34 11.97
N PHE A 309 -1.36 13.77 12.18
CA PHE A 309 -1.16 12.50 12.88
C PHE A 309 -0.20 12.67 14.06
N ARG A 310 -0.48 11.96 15.15
CA ARG A 310 0.35 11.89 16.36
C ARG A 310 1.00 10.51 16.49
N PRO A 311 2.13 10.37 17.21
CA PRO A 311 2.70 9.07 17.48
C PRO A 311 1.68 8.18 18.19
N VAL A 312 1.68 6.89 17.84
CA VAL A 312 0.89 5.86 18.53
C VAL A 312 1.38 5.72 19.97
N ARG A 313 0.44 5.71 20.91
CA ARG A 313 0.64 5.49 22.35
C ARG A 313 0.17 4.08 22.71
N GLY A 314 0.88 3.09 22.18
CA GLY A 314 0.57 1.67 22.39
C GLY A 314 1.15 1.09 23.68
N GLY A 315 1.09 -0.24 23.80
CA GLY A 315 1.47 -0.99 25.00
C GLY A 315 0.32 -1.17 26.02
N PRO A 316 0.49 -2.03 27.03
CA PRO A 316 -0.58 -2.37 27.98
C PRO A 316 -1.15 -1.14 28.70
N GLY A 317 -2.45 -0.88 28.52
CA GLY A 317 -3.16 0.26 29.10
C GLY A 317 -2.97 1.59 28.36
N GLY A 318 -2.27 1.59 27.22
CA GLY A 318 -2.16 2.75 26.33
C GLY A 318 -3.45 3.02 25.55
N GLU A 319 -3.69 4.28 25.18
CA GLU A 319 -4.86 4.70 24.40
C GLU A 319 -4.93 3.94 23.05
N ASP A 320 -3.77 3.62 22.48
CA ASP A 320 -3.63 2.98 21.19
C ASP A 320 -3.16 1.52 21.31
N GLU A 321 -3.45 0.84 22.44
CA GLU A 321 -3.07 -0.57 22.64
C GLU A 321 -3.59 -1.47 21.50
N GLY A 322 -2.69 -2.28 20.94
CA GLY A 322 -2.94 -3.19 19.83
C GLY A 322 -2.83 -2.56 18.44
N GLU A 323 -2.46 -1.27 18.35
CA GLU A 323 -2.30 -0.51 17.09
C GLU A 323 -0.86 -0.01 16.89
N GLU A 324 0.10 -0.61 17.59
CA GLU A 324 1.52 -0.22 17.63
C GLU A 324 2.15 -0.16 16.22
N ASP A 325 1.71 -1.04 15.33
CA ASP A 325 2.25 -1.16 13.97
C ASP A 325 1.90 0.02 13.04
N LEU A 326 1.03 0.96 13.47
CA LEU A 326 0.67 2.14 12.68
C LEU A 326 1.76 3.23 12.65
N ASP A 327 2.67 3.27 13.64
CA ASP A 327 3.58 4.38 13.98
C ASP A 327 2.87 5.70 14.34
N TRP A 328 1.92 6.14 13.51
CA TRP A 328 1.15 7.37 13.66
C TRP A 328 -0.34 7.12 13.46
N ILE A 329 -1.16 7.73 14.32
CA ILE A 329 -2.63 7.68 14.29
C ILE A 329 -3.18 9.11 14.20
N LEU A 330 -4.42 9.28 13.72
CA LEU A 330 -5.04 10.60 13.62
C LEU A 330 -4.91 11.36 14.95
N ASN A 331 -4.42 12.60 14.90
CA ASN A 331 -4.19 13.39 16.12
C ASN A 331 -5.49 13.79 16.81
N ALA A 332 -6.53 14.09 16.02
CA ALA A 332 -7.83 14.45 16.54
C ALA A 332 -8.54 13.24 17.15
N ASN A 333 -9.21 13.47 18.29
CA ASN A 333 -10.11 12.48 18.86
C ASN A 333 -11.48 12.59 18.20
N ILE A 334 -11.97 11.48 17.63
CA ILE A 334 -13.28 11.37 17.01
C ILE A 334 -14.15 10.48 17.90
N ASP A 335 -14.65 11.06 18.99
CA ASP A 335 -15.37 10.40 20.09
C ASP A 335 -16.81 10.89 20.27
N GLY A 336 -17.33 11.63 19.28
CA GLY A 336 -18.72 12.07 19.24
C GLY A 336 -19.69 10.91 19.48
N SER A 337 -20.72 11.17 20.28
CA SER A 337 -21.73 10.17 20.68
C SER A 337 -22.72 9.87 19.56
N THR A 338 -22.86 10.79 18.61
CA THR A 338 -23.67 10.64 17.41
C THR A 338 -22.82 10.77 16.13
N PRO A 339 -23.28 10.22 14.99
CA PRO A 339 -22.63 10.42 13.71
C PRO A 339 -22.42 11.90 13.37
N GLU A 340 -23.37 12.78 13.66
CA GLU A 340 -23.27 14.22 13.38
C GLU A 340 -22.15 14.89 14.19
N GLU A 341 -21.97 14.50 15.45
CA GLU A 341 -20.87 14.98 16.29
C GLU A 341 -19.52 14.51 15.74
N GLN A 342 -19.43 13.25 15.34
CA GLN A 342 -18.23 12.68 14.72
C GLN A 342 -17.90 13.36 13.40
N VAL A 343 -18.88 13.60 12.53
CA VAL A 343 -18.71 14.36 11.28
C VAL A 343 -18.17 15.75 11.57
N LYS A 344 -18.74 16.46 12.56
CA LYS A 344 -18.26 17.78 12.97
C LYS A 344 -16.80 17.74 13.45
N GLN A 345 -16.41 16.71 14.20
CA GLN A 345 -15.03 16.51 14.65
C GLN A 345 -14.08 16.24 13.47
N ILE A 346 -14.47 15.37 12.54
CA ILE A 346 -13.68 15.06 11.33
C ILE A 346 -13.47 16.32 10.49
N LEU A 347 -14.54 17.08 10.22
CA LEU A 347 -14.45 18.33 9.47
C LEU A 347 -13.71 19.44 10.24
N ALA A 348 -13.52 19.32 11.55
CA ALA A 348 -12.68 20.24 12.30
C ALA A 348 -11.17 19.96 12.16
N VAL A 349 -10.78 18.78 11.67
CA VAL A 349 -9.36 18.39 11.53
C VAL A 349 -8.67 19.14 10.41
N THR A 350 -9.26 19.10 9.21
CA THR A 350 -8.71 19.71 8.00
C THR A 350 -9.86 19.95 7.00
N PRO A 351 -9.73 20.92 6.08
CA PRO A 351 -10.68 21.09 4.99
C PRO A 351 -10.84 19.83 4.12
N ILE A 352 -12.07 19.31 3.99
CA ILE A 352 -12.40 18.11 3.19
C ILE A 352 -13.49 18.41 2.15
N LEU A 353 -14.49 19.22 2.51
CA LEU A 353 -15.64 19.53 1.65
C LEU A 353 -15.45 20.87 0.91
N PRO A 354 -16.05 21.06 -0.29
CA PRO A 354 -16.01 22.33 -1.00
C PRO A 354 -16.54 23.49 -0.16
N GLY A 355 -15.87 24.65 -0.24
CA GLY A 355 -16.20 25.86 0.52
C GLY A 355 -15.77 25.85 1.99
N GLN A 356 -15.23 24.73 2.49
CA GLN A 356 -14.73 24.64 3.86
C GLN A 356 -13.45 25.47 4.01
N GLN A 357 -13.44 26.38 4.99
CA GLN A 357 -12.27 27.17 5.34
C GLN A 357 -11.41 26.43 6.36
N SER A 358 -10.09 26.67 6.31
CA SER A 358 -9.18 26.20 7.35
C SER A 358 -9.58 26.84 8.68
N ASN A 359 -9.81 26.02 9.71
CA ASN A 359 -10.26 26.50 11.00
C ASN A 359 -9.04 26.84 11.87
N GLU A 360 -8.85 28.12 12.20
CA GLU A 360 -7.72 28.60 13.04
C GLU A 360 -7.72 27.99 14.46
N LYS A 361 -8.80 27.30 14.88
CA LYS A 361 -8.94 26.70 16.22
C LYS A 361 -8.10 25.45 16.48
N ASN A 362 -7.57 24.82 15.42
CA ASN A 362 -6.41 23.94 15.53
C ASN A 362 -5.27 24.62 14.77
N PRO A 363 -4.64 25.64 15.36
CA PRO A 363 -3.52 26.28 14.70
C PRO A 363 -2.47 25.20 14.46
N ILE A 364 -2.02 25.11 13.21
CA ILE A 364 -0.73 24.49 12.88
C ILE A 364 0.23 24.98 13.96
N PRO A 365 0.92 24.11 14.71
CA PRO A 365 1.94 24.58 15.63
C PRO A 365 2.88 25.49 14.83
N LYS A 366 2.82 26.81 15.07
CA LYS A 366 3.87 27.69 14.59
C LYS A 366 5.13 27.11 15.18
N ARG A 367 6.08 26.70 14.34
CA ARG A 367 7.37 26.15 14.74
C ARG A 367 7.96 27.04 15.84
N ASN A 368 7.81 26.63 17.08
CA ASN A 368 8.49 27.24 18.20
C ASN A 368 9.70 26.34 18.48
N PRO A 369 10.93 26.85 18.33
CA PRO A 369 12.14 26.08 18.63
C PRO A 369 12.29 25.70 20.13
N SER A 370 11.31 26.03 20.99
CA SER A 370 11.44 25.91 22.44
C SER A 370 10.82 24.65 23.06
N VAL A 371 10.20 23.74 22.30
CA VAL A 371 9.70 22.46 22.85
C VAL A 371 10.63 21.32 22.44
N ALA A 372 11.90 21.48 22.79
CA ALA A 372 12.91 20.44 22.76
C ALA A 372 13.63 20.44 24.11
N SER A 373 12.92 20.08 25.19
CA SER A 373 13.56 19.70 26.46
C SER A 373 12.57 19.10 27.45
N THR A 374 12.17 17.85 27.20
CA THR A 374 11.85 16.93 28.30
C THR A 374 12.30 15.53 27.89
N THR A 375 13.61 15.30 28.01
CA THR A 375 14.17 13.95 28.08
C THR A 375 14.00 13.43 29.51
N SER A 376 13.28 12.32 29.66
CA SER A 376 13.36 11.48 30.85
C SER A 376 14.67 10.70 30.84
N PRO A 377 15.31 10.43 31.99
CA PRO A 377 16.68 9.94 32.04
C PRO A 377 16.76 8.46 31.61
N SER A 378 17.55 8.20 30.57
CA SER A 378 18.01 6.86 30.21
C SER A 378 18.99 6.36 31.26
N THR A 379 18.68 5.22 31.88
CA THR A 379 19.61 4.46 32.72
C THR A 379 20.81 4.01 31.91
N ALA A 380 21.99 4.49 32.30
CA ALA A 380 23.27 4.16 31.70
C ALA A 380 23.59 2.66 31.76
N ALA A 381 23.91 2.07 30.60
CA ALA A 381 24.66 0.83 30.51
C ALA A 381 26.17 1.14 30.60
N PRO A 382 26.99 0.34 31.30
CA PRO A 382 28.40 0.65 31.49
C PRO A 382 29.21 0.42 30.21
N ALA A 383 30.18 1.32 30.00
CA ALA A 383 31.08 1.34 28.85
C ALA A 383 31.92 0.06 28.72
N ALA A 384 31.95 -0.51 27.51
CA ALA A 384 32.87 -1.58 27.16
C ALA A 384 34.27 -1.00 26.89
N ALA A 385 35.31 -1.66 27.43
CA ALA A 385 36.72 -1.31 27.27
C ALA A 385 37.20 -1.47 25.81
N PRO A 386 38.24 -0.72 25.37
CA PRO A 386 38.70 -0.76 23.98
C PRO A 386 39.49 -2.04 23.69
N ALA A 387 39.24 -2.64 22.52
CA ALA A 387 39.97 -3.78 21.98
C ALA A 387 41.38 -3.38 21.45
N PRO A 388 42.38 -4.27 21.50
CA PRO A 388 43.75 -3.95 21.09
C PRO A 388 43.92 -3.93 19.56
N ALA A 389 44.87 -3.11 19.10
CA ALA A 389 45.18 -2.85 17.69
C ALA A 389 45.68 -4.08 16.93
N SER A 390 45.20 -4.27 15.70
CA SER A 390 45.62 -5.31 14.76
C SER A 390 46.88 -4.90 13.97
N ALA A 391 47.78 -5.86 13.79
CA ALA A 391 49.05 -5.76 13.05
C ALA A 391 48.85 -5.63 11.52
N PRO A 392 49.83 -5.08 10.76
CA PRO A 392 49.65 -4.77 9.34
C PRO A 392 49.84 -6.00 8.43
N ALA A 393 49.06 -6.04 7.33
CA ALA A 393 49.09 -7.07 6.30
C ALA A 393 50.33 -6.99 5.38
N PRO A 394 50.79 -8.10 4.78
CA PRO A 394 51.98 -8.12 3.93
C PRO A 394 51.70 -7.61 2.50
N ALA A 395 52.74 -7.06 1.87
CA ALA A 395 52.75 -6.43 0.54
C ALA A 395 52.64 -7.43 -0.64
N PRO A 396 52.18 -7.00 -1.83
CA PRO A 396 51.99 -7.88 -2.99
C PRO A 396 53.29 -8.09 -3.79
N ALA A 397 53.47 -9.29 -4.34
CA ALA A 397 54.54 -9.63 -5.27
C ALA A 397 54.16 -9.34 -6.75
N PRO A 398 55.13 -9.12 -7.66
CA PRO A 398 54.91 -8.37 -8.91
C PRO A 398 54.53 -9.23 -10.12
N ALA A 399 53.95 -8.56 -11.12
CA ALA A 399 53.46 -9.11 -12.38
C ALA A 399 54.59 -9.55 -13.35
N ALA A 400 54.33 -10.61 -14.12
CA ALA A 400 55.11 -11.00 -15.29
C ALA A 400 54.20 -11.16 -16.53
N LYS A 401 54.78 -10.87 -17.69
CA LYS A 401 54.16 -10.55 -19.00
C LYS A 401 53.87 -11.78 -19.88
N SER A 402 53.08 -11.48 -20.93
CA SER A 402 53.21 -11.86 -22.35
C SER A 402 52.54 -13.13 -22.90
N ASP A 403 51.67 -12.86 -23.89
CA ASP A 403 51.61 -13.42 -25.26
C ASP A 403 50.66 -14.56 -25.65
N LEU A 404 50.16 -14.36 -26.88
CA LEU A 404 49.15 -15.06 -27.66
C LEU A 404 49.64 -16.39 -28.28
N VAL A 405 48.65 -17.15 -28.79
CA VAL A 405 48.68 -18.11 -29.92
C VAL A 405 48.64 -19.63 -29.61
N HIS A 406 47.43 -20.19 -29.77
CA HIS A 406 47.01 -21.35 -30.60
C HIS A 406 47.43 -22.82 -30.33
N SER A 407 46.42 -23.69 -30.53
CA SER A 407 46.41 -25.08 -31.03
C SER A 407 46.33 -26.28 -30.06
N GLY A 408 45.43 -27.22 -30.39
CA GLY A 408 45.63 -28.67 -30.17
C GLY A 408 44.67 -29.42 -29.22
N GLN A 409 43.67 -30.12 -29.81
CA GLN A 409 43.17 -31.51 -29.57
C GLN A 409 43.63 -32.27 -28.28
N LYS A 410 42.92 -33.23 -27.65
CA LYS A 410 41.71 -34.06 -27.86
C LYS A 410 41.48 -34.90 -26.57
N ASP A 411 40.38 -35.67 -26.55
CA ASP A 411 40.04 -36.83 -25.68
C ASP A 411 39.27 -36.51 -24.38
N SER A 412 38.18 -37.18 -24.00
CA SER A 412 37.43 -38.33 -24.55
C SER A 412 36.09 -38.55 -23.78
N ALA A 413 35.14 -39.21 -24.46
CA ALA A 413 34.00 -40.02 -23.98
C ALA A 413 32.85 -39.38 -23.16
N ALA A 414 31.56 -39.74 -23.27
CA ALA A 414 30.63 -40.30 -24.26
C ALA A 414 29.21 -40.17 -23.64
N PRO A 415 28.09 -40.18 -24.41
CA PRO A 415 26.77 -39.71 -23.96
C PRO A 415 25.78 -40.83 -23.60
N ILE A 416 24.71 -40.52 -22.83
CA ILE A 416 23.54 -41.39 -22.63
C ILE A 416 22.25 -40.63 -23.01
N ALA A 417 21.37 -41.38 -23.67
CA ALA A 417 20.30 -40.98 -24.58
C ALA A 417 19.01 -40.46 -23.92
N LEU A 418 18.28 -39.64 -24.69
CA LEU A 418 16.84 -39.38 -24.55
C LEU A 418 16.09 -40.21 -25.60
N PRO A 419 14.94 -40.84 -25.26
CA PRO A 419 14.10 -41.50 -26.25
C PRO A 419 13.37 -40.49 -27.14
N ALA A 420 13.37 -40.81 -28.43
CA ALA A 420 12.59 -40.16 -29.47
C ALA A 420 11.29 -40.94 -29.72
N ASP A 421 10.20 -40.20 -29.94
CA ASP A 421 9.04 -40.49 -30.80
C ASP A 421 8.10 -39.26 -30.68
N LEU A 422 7.49 -38.65 -31.69
CA LEU A 422 7.36 -38.92 -33.12
C LEU A 422 7.01 -37.59 -33.83
N LYS A 423 7.49 -37.51 -35.07
CA LYS A 423 7.26 -36.57 -36.19
C LYS A 423 5.83 -35.98 -36.26
N ALA A 424 5.70 -34.66 -36.40
CA ALA A 424 5.66 -33.88 -37.66
C ALA A 424 4.29 -33.83 -38.34
N ALA A 425 3.74 -32.62 -38.46
CA ALA A 425 2.98 -32.14 -39.63
C ALA A 425 2.68 -30.64 -39.45
N GLN A 426 3.44 -29.79 -40.12
CA GLN A 426 2.93 -28.51 -40.62
C GLN A 426 2.46 -28.75 -42.05
N THR A 427 1.21 -28.42 -42.34
CA THR A 427 0.77 -27.97 -43.67
C THR A 427 -0.25 -26.87 -43.49
N GLU A 428 0.01 -25.75 -44.16
CA GLU A 428 -0.82 -24.56 -44.31
C GLU A 428 -2.16 -24.86 -44.99
N ASN A 429 -3.22 -24.16 -44.55
CA ASN A 429 -4.18 -23.40 -45.37
C ASN A 429 -5.44 -23.10 -44.54
N GLY A 430 -5.76 -21.80 -44.37
CA GLY A 430 -6.98 -21.32 -43.71
C GLY A 430 -6.73 -20.12 -42.82
#